data_AF-A0A537BTF7-F1
#
_entry.id   AF-A0A537BTF7-F1
#
_cell.length_a   1.000
_cell.length_b   1.000
_cell.length_c   1.000
_cell.angle_alpha   90.00
_cell.angle_beta   90.00
_cell.angle_gamma   90.00
#
_symmetry.space_group_name_H-M   'P 1'
#
loop_
_entity.id
_entity.type
_entity.pdbx_description
1 polymer ?
#
loop_
_entity_poly.entity_id
_entity_poly.type
_entity_poly.pdbx_seq_one_letter_code
_entity_poly.pdbx_strand_id
1 'polypeptide(L)' 'TSPFGGYKKSGIGRESGTEAINEYLHTKTVWISTDLDVPNPFIRR' A
#
# COMPACT_ATOMS: atom_id res chain seq x y z
N THR A 1 20.70 6.04 3.71
CA THR A 1 20.63 5.45 5.07
C THR A 1 20.17 4.01 4.94
N SER A 2 20.81 3.06 5.63
CA SER A 2 20.50 1.63 5.51
C SER A 2 19.47 1.21 6.57
N PRO A 3 18.46 0.39 6.23
CA PRO A 3 17.49 -0.11 7.19
C PRO A 3 18.13 -1.14 8.13
N PHE A 4 17.83 -1.03 9.43
CA PHE A 4 18.33 -1.91 10.49
C PHE A 4 17.17 -2.68 11.13
N GLY A 5 17.32 -3.99 11.31
CA GLY A 5 16.33 -4.79 12.02
C GLY A 5 16.69 -6.26 12.04
N GLY A 6 16.15 -6.97 13.01
CA GLY A 6 16.48 -8.37 13.29
C GLY A 6 15.73 -9.38 12.41
N TYR A 7 16.08 -10.65 12.59
CA TYR A 7 15.38 -11.79 12.00
C TYR A 7 14.90 -12.76 13.09
N LYS A 8 13.85 -13.55 12.78
CA LYS A 8 13.27 -14.60 13.63
C LYS A 8 12.73 -14.06 14.95
N LYS A 9 13.31 -14.47 16.10
CA LYS A 9 12.87 -14.08 17.44
C LYS A 9 13.41 -12.71 17.87
N SER A 10 14.18 -12.04 17.01
CA SER A 10 14.81 -10.74 17.32
C SER A 10 13.85 -9.54 17.12
N GLY A 11 12.63 -9.78 16.64
CA GLY A 11 11.64 -8.74 16.35
C GLY A 11 11.18 -8.73 14.88
N ILE A 12 10.15 -7.93 14.60
CA ILE A 12 9.60 -7.68 13.26
C ILE A 12 9.71 -6.18 12.99
N GLY A 13 10.09 -5.84 11.76
CA GLY A 13 10.19 -4.47 11.28
C GLY A 13 11.61 -3.98 11.06
N ARG A 14 11.73 -2.73 10.59
CA ARG A 14 13.01 -2.07 10.28
C ARG A 14 13.02 -0.63 10.76
N GLU A 15 14.12 -0.24 11.41
CA GLU A 15 14.43 1.13 11.81
C GLU A 15 15.38 1.78 10.80
N SER A 16 15.30 3.11 10.68
CA SER A 16 16.04 3.92 9.68
C SER A 16 15.68 3.66 8.21
N GLY A 17 16.03 4.63 7.37
CA GLY A 17 15.79 4.54 5.92
C GLY A 17 14.31 4.65 5.56
N THR A 18 14.00 4.33 4.30
CA THR A 18 12.64 4.47 3.74
C THR A 18 11.68 3.45 4.34
N GLU A 19 12.14 2.24 4.66
CA GLU A 19 11.36 1.21 5.35
C GLU A 19 10.77 1.72 6.68
N ALA A 20 11.53 2.44 7.50
CA ALA A 20 11.02 2.96 8.76
C ALA A 20 9.86 3.95 8.55
N ILE A 21 9.97 4.83 7.55
CA ILE A 21 8.91 5.80 7.23
C ILE A 21 7.61 5.07 6.84
N ASN A 22 7.73 3.99 6.07
CA ASN A 22 6.58 3.20 5.65
C ASN A 22 5.87 2.48 6.82
N GLU A 23 6.56 2.17 7.92
CA GLU A 23 5.92 1.58 9.09
C GLU A 23 5.07 2.58 9.89
N TYR A 24 5.36 3.89 9.77
CA TYR A 24 4.57 4.94 10.42
C TYR A 24 3.45 5.51 9.53
N LEU A 25 3.34 5.04 8.27
CA LEU A 25 2.35 5.51 7.31
C LEU A 25 1.42 4.36 6.90
N HIS A 26 0.20 4.71 6.50
CA HIS A 26 -0.76 3.75 5.96
C HIS A 26 -1.14 4.13 4.52
N THR A 27 -1.01 3.19 3.59
CA THR A 27 -1.37 3.41 2.19
C THR A 27 -2.89 3.42 2.03
N LYS A 28 -3.43 4.56 1.60
CA LYS A 28 -4.84 4.69 1.21
C LYS A 28 -4.94 4.79 -0.31
N THR A 29 -5.58 3.79 -0.93
CA THR A 29 -5.84 3.81 -2.38
C THR A 29 -7.19 4.48 -2.66
N VAL A 30 -7.20 5.46 -3.57
CA VAL A 30 -8.42 6.16 -4.01
C VAL A 30 -8.47 6.10 -5.55
N TRP A 31 -9.57 5.58 -6.08
CA TRP A 31 -9.84 5.56 -7.51
C TRP A 31 -10.86 6.65 -7.84
N ILE A 32 -10.55 7.45 -8.85
CA ILE A 32 -11.43 8.52 -9.35
C ILE A 32 -11.63 8.27 -10.85
N SER A 33 -12.88 8.03 -11.24
CA SER A 33 -13.28 8.01 -12.65
C SER A 33 -13.71 9.41 -13.06
N THR A 34 -13.16 9.93 -14.14
CA THR A 34 -13.60 11.21 -14.75
C THR A 34 -14.81 11.03 -15.65
N ASP A 35 -15.03 9.81 -16.14
CA ASP A 35 -16.18 9.45 -16.97
C ASP A 35 -17.32 8.91 -16.11
N LEU A 36 -18.53 9.40 -16.40
CA LEU A 36 -19.78 8.99 -15.74
C LEU A 36 -20.55 7.94 -16.55
N ASP A 37 -20.19 7.75 -17.82
CA ASP A 37 -20.84 6.75 -18.69
C ASP A 37 -20.24 5.36 -18.40
N VAL A 38 -20.79 4.69 -17.40
CA VAL A 38 -20.43 3.33 -17.05
C VAL A 38 -21.42 2.38 -17.74
N PRO A 39 -20.99 1.59 -18.75
CA PRO A 39 -21.90 0.70 -19.45
C PRO A 39 -22.46 -0.37 -18.51
N ASN A 40 -23.74 -0.71 -18.69
CA ASN A 40 -24.41 -1.70 -17.85
C ASN A 40 -23.77 -3.09 -18.02
N PRO A 41 -23.17 -3.67 -16.95
CA PRO A 41 -22.42 -4.92 -17.05
C PRO A 41 -23.31 -6.18 -17.15
N PHE A 42 -24.64 -6.05 -17.06
CA PHE A 42 -25.57 -7.18 -16.99
C PHE A 42 -26.37 -7.44 -18.28
N ILE A 43 -26.09 -6.72 -19.36
CA ILE A 43 -26.75 -6.96 -20.66
C ILE A 43 -26.14 -8.22 -21.30
N ARG A 44 -26.94 -9.28 -21.45
CA ARG A 44 -26.58 -10.43 -22.29
C ARG A 44 -26.82 -10.06 -23.76
N ARG A 45 -25.79 -10.24 -24.59
CA ARG A 45 -25.88 -10.11 -26.05
C ARG A 45 -26.39 -11.39 -26.68
#